data_AF-A0A6L5E3J8-F1
#
_entry.id   AF-A0A6L5E3J8-F1
#
_cell.length_a   1.000
_cell.length_b   1.000
_cell.length_c   1.000
_cell.angle_alpha   90.00
_cell.angle_beta   90.00
_cell.angle_gamma   90.00
#
_symmetry.space_group_name_H-M   'P 1'
#
loop_
_entity.id
_entity.type
_entity.pdbx_description
1 polymer ?
#
loop_
_entity_poly.entity_id
_entity_poly.type
_entity_poly.pdbx_seq_one_letter_code
_entity_poly.pdbx_strand_id
1 'polypeptide(L)'
;MKQVTIQRLTKIAIALAIAGYCSVPVALAANKVSKVGNLKEGAGWLTSGNTGSIVGTVPKIKIPNAPVTDDGLHVKVEIDRSGRTGGSTASTDGEKQLHVGDKLTVSWDINDTEGDTDATGLTKKSIKWMCYKDQSKKDGRTLQGNGTNGSDSYTIVTADENCYIGMQITPTTETGDPRTGVLVDMADLSTAAGGGSDSDDIPEGPVVDDDLQVTIYDTTDTSVNLLKNTTVPLHTGHTYKVKLWRDTNGNGTYDSGTDTDVTSYYDYMWVFTGTSATANTSGDSSVQNEDLVLPATNTAATGVLSGAGVDGVQGNTLAIKYKRK
;
A
#
# COMPACT_ATOMS: atom_id res chain seq x y z
N MET A 1 -13.17 -31.40 -78.38
CA MET A 1 -11.92 -30.61 -78.27
C MET A 1 -12.25 -29.13 -78.16
N LYS A 2 -12.05 -28.53 -76.98
CA LYS A 2 -11.24 -27.31 -76.82
C LYS A 2 -10.98 -27.10 -75.33
N GLN A 3 -9.71 -27.24 -75.02
CA GLN A 3 -9.07 -27.08 -73.73
C GLN A 3 -8.87 -25.58 -73.50
N VAL A 4 -9.15 -25.08 -72.30
CA VAL A 4 -8.56 -23.82 -71.81
C VAL A 4 -8.05 -24.09 -70.40
N THR A 5 -6.77 -23.78 -70.23
CA THR A 5 -5.91 -24.20 -69.12
C THR A 5 -5.54 -22.98 -68.27
N ILE A 6 -5.85 -23.04 -66.98
CA ILE A 6 -5.10 -22.62 -65.76
C ILE A 6 -4.52 -21.19 -65.68
N GLN A 7 -4.79 -20.51 -64.55
CA GLN A 7 -3.79 -19.77 -63.74
C GLN A 7 -4.28 -19.64 -62.27
N ARG A 8 -3.79 -20.51 -61.37
CA ARG A 8 -2.79 -20.30 -60.30
C ARG A 8 -3.24 -19.42 -59.11
N LEU A 9 -3.45 -20.09 -57.96
CA LEU A 9 -3.39 -19.52 -56.62
C LEU A 9 -1.98 -18.96 -56.34
N THR A 10 -1.89 -17.73 -55.81
CA THR A 10 -0.70 -17.30 -55.07
C THR A 10 -1.12 -16.62 -53.77
N LYS A 11 -0.61 -17.17 -52.67
CA LYS A 11 -0.70 -16.67 -51.29
C LYS A 11 -0.13 -15.25 -51.21
N ILE A 12 -0.80 -14.36 -50.49
CA ILE A 12 -0.12 -13.46 -49.54
C ILE A 12 -0.92 -13.55 -48.25
N ALA A 13 -0.32 -14.21 -47.27
CA ALA A 13 -0.67 -14.01 -45.87
C ALA A 13 -0.13 -12.65 -45.46
N ILE A 14 -0.99 -11.78 -44.93
CA ILE A 14 -0.59 -10.80 -43.91
C ILE A 14 -1.36 -11.20 -42.66
N ALA A 15 -0.63 -11.83 -41.75
CA ALA A 15 -1.05 -11.96 -40.38
C ALA A 15 -0.92 -10.59 -39.73
N LEU A 16 -2.04 -10.03 -39.27
CA LEU A 16 -2.04 -9.00 -38.24
C LEU A 16 -2.69 -9.61 -37.01
N ALA A 17 -1.87 -10.16 -36.13
CA ALA A 17 -2.30 -10.58 -34.80
C ALA A 17 -2.53 -9.30 -33.97
N ILE A 18 -3.76 -8.82 -33.94
CA ILE A 18 -4.23 -7.86 -32.93
C ILE A 18 -5.03 -8.66 -31.91
N ALA A 19 -4.40 -8.92 -30.76
CA ALA A 19 -5.11 -9.29 -29.56
C ALA A 19 -5.82 -8.03 -29.05
N GLY A 20 -7.12 -7.93 -29.26
CA GLY A 20 -7.92 -6.79 -28.81
C GLY A 20 -9.11 -6.56 -29.73
N TYR A 21 -10.31 -6.87 -29.22
CA TYR A 21 -11.62 -6.68 -29.85
C TYR A 21 -11.87 -7.47 -31.14
N CYS A 22 -12.54 -8.61 -31.02
CA CYS A 22 -13.27 -9.20 -32.14
C CYS A 22 -14.50 -8.33 -32.47
N SER A 23 -14.31 -7.26 -33.24
CA SER A 23 -15.36 -6.84 -34.17
C SER A 23 -15.33 -7.82 -35.34
N VAL A 24 -16.21 -8.82 -35.29
CA VAL A 24 -16.41 -9.74 -36.42
C VAL A 24 -16.98 -8.91 -37.57
N PRO A 25 -16.34 -8.82 -38.75
CA PRO A 25 -17.05 -8.42 -39.94
C PRO A 25 -17.93 -9.61 -40.29
N VAL A 26 -19.19 -9.60 -39.84
CA VAL A 26 -20.18 -10.51 -40.38
C VAL A 26 -20.40 -10.07 -41.82
N ALA A 27 -19.68 -10.72 -42.72
CA ALA A 27 -20.00 -10.75 -44.12
C ALA A 27 -21.51 -11.03 -44.25
N LEU A 28 -22.24 -10.09 -44.83
CA LEU A 28 -23.61 -10.28 -45.28
C LEU A 28 -23.60 -11.31 -46.42
N ALA A 29 -23.46 -12.59 -46.06
CA ALA A 29 -23.78 -13.69 -46.93
C ALA A 29 -25.30 -13.68 -47.10
N ALA A 30 -25.73 -13.15 -48.24
CA ALA A 30 -27.10 -13.18 -48.70
C ALA A 30 -27.60 -14.62 -48.76
N ASN A 31 -28.33 -15.05 -47.73
CA ASN A 31 -29.28 -16.14 -47.85
C ASN A 31 -30.42 -15.96 -46.83
N LYS A 32 -31.61 -15.62 -47.36
CA LYS A 32 -32.86 -15.33 -46.63
C LYS A 32 -32.75 -14.23 -45.57
N VAL A 33 -32.39 -13.03 -46.02
CA VAL A 33 -32.57 -11.79 -45.26
C VAL A 33 -34.06 -11.60 -44.97
N SER A 34 -34.47 -11.70 -43.70
CA SER A 34 -35.69 -11.03 -43.23
C SER A 34 -35.59 -9.57 -43.67
N LYS A 35 -36.37 -9.18 -44.68
CA LYS A 35 -36.35 -7.80 -45.19
C LYS A 35 -36.66 -6.85 -44.02
N VAL A 36 -35.66 -6.08 -43.60
CA VAL A 36 -35.83 -4.97 -42.67
C VAL A 36 -36.56 -3.88 -43.45
N GLY A 37 -37.82 -3.63 -43.10
CA GLY A 37 -38.70 -2.67 -43.76
C GLY A 37 -39.56 -3.26 -44.90
N ASN A 38 -40.86 -2.91 -44.86
CA ASN A 38 -41.82 -2.94 -45.96
C ASN A 38 -42.90 -1.88 -45.62
N LEU A 39 -43.09 -0.85 -46.46
CA LEU A 39 -44.15 0.15 -46.27
C LEU A 39 -45.51 -0.51 -46.51
N LYS A 40 -46.31 -0.68 -45.45
CA LYS A 40 -47.71 -1.11 -45.58
C LYS A 40 -48.56 0.16 -45.76
N GLU A 41 -49.42 0.20 -46.78
CA GLU A 41 -50.24 1.39 -47.09
C GLU A 41 -50.95 1.94 -45.84
N GLY A 42 -50.73 3.21 -45.55
CA GLY A 42 -51.30 3.93 -44.40
C GLY A 42 -50.43 5.12 -43.98
N ALA A 43 -51.06 6.25 -43.67
CA ALA A 43 -50.39 7.52 -43.32
C ALA A 43 -49.82 7.55 -41.88
N GLY A 44 -49.18 6.47 -41.43
CA GLY A 44 -48.65 6.31 -40.07
C GLY A 44 -47.16 5.99 -40.04
N TRP A 45 -46.50 6.32 -38.92
CA TRP A 45 -45.11 5.97 -38.68
C TRP A 45 -44.95 4.45 -38.50
N LEU A 46 -43.93 3.85 -39.13
CA LEU A 46 -43.59 2.43 -39.02
C LEU A 46 -42.20 2.26 -38.37
N THR A 47 -42.05 1.31 -37.45
CA THR A 47 -40.76 0.95 -36.86
C THR A 47 -39.98 0.03 -37.80
N SER A 48 -38.70 0.33 -38.05
CA SER A 48 -37.83 -0.44 -38.95
C SER A 48 -37.33 -1.77 -38.35
N GLY A 49 -37.49 -1.95 -37.04
CA GLY A 49 -36.86 -2.99 -36.21
C GLY A 49 -36.09 -2.33 -35.06
N ASN A 50 -35.29 -3.11 -34.32
CA ASN A 50 -34.50 -2.61 -33.21
C ASN A 50 -33.00 -2.67 -33.56
N THR A 51 -32.25 -1.63 -33.18
CA THR A 51 -30.79 -1.66 -33.13
C THR A 51 -30.31 -2.39 -31.86
N GLY A 52 -28.99 -2.47 -31.65
CA GLY A 52 -28.44 -2.84 -30.34
C GLY A 52 -28.73 -1.81 -29.24
N SER A 53 -28.35 -2.14 -28.01
CA SER A 53 -28.50 -1.26 -26.84
C SER A 53 -27.56 -0.05 -26.92
N ILE A 54 -28.04 1.08 -26.40
CA ILE A 54 -27.21 2.24 -26.10
C ILE A 54 -26.46 1.92 -24.81
N VAL A 55 -25.13 2.07 -24.83
CA VAL A 55 -24.27 1.90 -23.65
C VAL A 55 -23.68 3.25 -23.26
N GLY A 56 -23.69 3.54 -21.97
CA GLY A 56 -23.12 4.74 -21.36
C GLY A 56 -21.67 4.55 -20.93
N THR A 57 -21.20 5.46 -20.08
CA THR A 57 -19.86 5.41 -19.50
C THR A 57 -19.81 4.31 -18.43
N VAL A 58 -18.64 3.68 -18.26
CA VAL A 58 -18.42 2.78 -17.12
C VAL A 58 -18.22 3.63 -15.87
N PRO A 59 -18.98 3.44 -14.79
CA PRO A 59 -18.83 4.25 -13.58
C PRO A 59 -17.45 4.03 -12.97
N LYS A 60 -16.82 5.13 -12.55
CA LYS A 60 -15.54 5.13 -11.82
C LYS A 60 -15.70 5.91 -10.53
N ILE A 61 -14.91 5.63 -9.50
CA ILE A 61 -14.78 6.55 -8.37
C ILE A 61 -13.99 7.79 -8.84
N LYS A 62 -14.00 8.85 -8.04
CA LYS A 62 -13.05 9.98 -8.13
C LYS A 62 -13.00 10.69 -6.78
N ILE A 63 -11.97 11.51 -6.59
CA ILE A 63 -11.93 12.43 -5.44
C ILE A 63 -13.18 13.36 -5.49
N PRO A 64 -13.84 13.62 -4.35
CA PRO A 64 -15.01 14.51 -4.33
C PRO A 64 -14.72 15.87 -4.97
N ASN A 65 -15.61 16.30 -5.87
CA ASN A 65 -15.51 17.52 -6.68
C ASN A 65 -14.34 17.55 -7.69
N ALA A 66 -13.63 16.45 -7.91
CA ALA A 66 -12.60 16.39 -8.95
C ALA A 66 -13.21 16.47 -10.36
N PRO A 67 -12.45 16.97 -11.36
CA PRO A 67 -12.85 16.97 -12.76
C PRO A 67 -13.18 15.55 -13.27
N VAL A 68 -13.96 15.44 -14.34
CA VAL A 68 -14.28 14.16 -15.00
C VAL A 68 -13.05 13.44 -15.59
N THR A 69 -11.90 14.10 -15.62
CA THR A 69 -10.62 13.55 -16.10
C THR A 69 -9.80 12.87 -15.00
N ASP A 70 -10.33 12.77 -13.78
CA ASP A 70 -9.74 11.98 -12.70
C ASP A 70 -9.51 10.52 -13.16
N ASP A 71 -8.41 9.91 -12.74
CA ASP A 71 -8.06 8.55 -13.15
C ASP A 71 -9.01 7.49 -12.55
N GLY A 72 -9.72 7.87 -11.49
CA GLY A 72 -10.65 7.05 -10.73
C GLY A 72 -9.98 6.00 -9.87
N LEU A 73 -8.80 6.30 -9.34
CA LEU A 73 -8.03 5.41 -8.49
C LEU A 73 -7.87 5.92 -7.04
N HIS A 74 -8.36 7.13 -6.75
CA HIS A 74 -8.14 7.79 -5.47
C HIS A 74 -9.45 8.10 -4.72
N VAL A 75 -9.32 8.16 -3.39
CA VAL A 75 -10.37 8.64 -2.48
C VAL A 75 -9.85 9.78 -1.61
N LYS A 76 -10.76 10.59 -1.09
CA LYS A 76 -10.42 11.55 -0.04
C LYS A 76 -10.48 10.85 1.31
N VAL A 77 -9.46 11.04 2.14
CA VAL A 77 -9.35 10.48 3.49
C VAL A 77 -9.46 11.60 4.52
N GLU A 78 -10.24 11.38 5.56
CA GLU A 78 -10.30 12.21 6.76
C GLU A 78 -9.98 11.35 7.97
N ILE A 79 -9.17 11.88 8.90
CA ILE A 79 -8.70 11.17 10.08
C ILE A 79 -9.17 11.87 11.36
N ASP A 80 -9.75 11.09 12.26
CA ASP A 80 -10.08 11.47 13.64
C ASP A 80 -9.17 10.71 14.61
N ARG A 81 -8.32 11.48 15.32
CA ARG A 81 -7.32 10.99 16.28
C ARG A 81 -7.83 11.01 17.73
N SER A 82 -9.11 11.29 17.94
CA SER A 82 -9.71 11.38 19.29
C SER A 82 -9.75 10.06 20.05
N GLY A 83 -9.65 8.93 19.34
CA GLY A 83 -9.64 7.59 19.93
C GLY A 83 -8.28 7.10 20.43
N ARG A 84 -7.19 7.87 20.26
CA ARG A 84 -5.85 7.46 20.68
C ARG A 84 -5.66 7.44 22.19
N THR A 85 -4.96 6.43 22.68
CA THR A 85 -4.43 6.41 24.04
C THR A 85 -3.34 7.48 24.18
N GLY A 86 -3.46 8.40 25.15
CA GLY A 86 -2.49 9.49 25.35
C GLY A 86 -2.88 10.85 24.76
N GLY A 87 -3.98 10.92 24.00
CA GLY A 87 -4.55 12.17 23.48
C GLY A 87 -4.40 12.35 21.97
N SER A 88 -5.08 13.36 21.42
CA SER A 88 -5.27 13.55 19.97
C SER A 88 -4.25 14.49 19.31
N THR A 89 -3.29 15.01 20.09
CA THR A 89 -2.35 16.02 19.61
C THR A 89 -1.24 15.35 18.81
N ALA A 90 -1.13 15.69 17.52
CA ALA A 90 -0.04 15.26 16.66
C ALA A 90 0.65 16.49 16.07
N SER A 91 1.94 16.63 16.36
CA SER A 91 2.77 17.79 16.00
C SER A 91 3.98 17.42 15.16
N THR A 92 4.44 16.17 15.25
CA THR A 92 5.51 15.60 14.44
C THR A 92 4.96 14.60 13.43
N ASP A 93 5.72 14.29 12.38
CA ASP A 93 5.31 13.28 11.39
C ASP A 93 5.13 11.90 12.05
N GLY A 94 5.99 11.54 12.99
CA GLY A 94 5.85 10.30 13.76
C GLY A 94 4.52 10.24 14.51
N GLU A 95 4.12 11.34 15.16
CA GLU A 95 2.80 11.41 15.82
C GLU A 95 1.66 11.44 14.80
N LYS A 96 1.82 12.07 13.64
CA LYS A 96 0.73 12.18 12.65
C LYS A 96 0.47 10.89 11.90
N GLN A 97 1.43 9.97 11.86
CA GLN A 97 1.27 8.62 11.29
C GLN A 97 0.06 7.91 11.91
N LEU A 98 -0.45 6.89 11.24
CA LEU A 98 -1.60 6.11 11.72
C LEU A 98 -1.25 5.34 13.00
N HIS A 99 -2.10 5.41 14.02
CA HIS A 99 -1.97 4.68 15.28
C HIS A 99 -3.26 3.91 15.59
N VAL A 100 -3.16 2.97 16.51
CA VAL A 100 -4.34 2.32 17.09
C VAL A 100 -5.27 3.37 17.71
N GLY A 101 -6.57 3.22 17.44
CA GLY A 101 -7.61 4.16 17.88
C GLY A 101 -7.92 5.28 16.88
N ASP A 102 -7.10 5.47 15.84
CA ASP A 102 -7.45 6.39 14.75
C ASP A 102 -8.68 5.90 13.99
N LYS A 103 -9.58 6.83 13.68
CA LYS A 103 -10.72 6.58 12.83
C LYS A 103 -10.52 7.25 11.48
N LEU A 104 -10.45 6.44 10.43
CA LEU A 104 -10.43 6.89 9.05
C LEU A 104 -11.84 6.96 8.49
N THR A 105 -12.15 8.01 7.75
CA THR A 105 -13.37 8.17 6.97
C THR A 105 -13.00 8.50 5.53
N VAL A 106 -13.49 7.70 4.59
CA VAL A 106 -13.26 7.89 3.15
C VAL A 106 -14.47 8.52 2.49
N SER A 107 -14.22 9.36 1.48
CA SER A 107 -15.26 9.92 0.63
C SER A 107 -14.83 9.90 -0.83
N TRP A 108 -15.81 9.70 -1.70
CA TRP A 108 -15.65 9.60 -3.15
C TRP A 108 -16.89 10.16 -3.83
N ASP A 109 -16.72 10.62 -5.06
CA ASP A 109 -17.82 10.81 -6.01
C ASP A 109 -17.78 9.69 -7.07
N ILE A 110 -18.87 9.53 -7.82
CA ILE A 110 -18.89 8.68 -9.01
C ILE A 110 -18.71 9.58 -10.24
N ASN A 111 -17.74 9.22 -11.07
CA ASN A 111 -17.56 9.78 -12.40
C ASN A 111 -18.35 8.92 -13.40
N ASP A 112 -19.48 9.47 -13.84
CA ASP A 112 -20.31 8.94 -14.91
C ASP A 112 -20.86 10.12 -15.73
N THR A 113 -20.69 10.09 -17.06
CA THR A 113 -20.99 11.25 -17.93
C THR A 113 -22.49 11.48 -18.03
N GLU A 114 -23.27 10.41 -17.93
CA GLU A 114 -24.71 10.39 -18.09
C GLU A 114 -25.44 10.83 -16.81
N GLY A 115 -24.74 10.91 -15.67
CA GLY A 115 -25.27 11.34 -14.39
C GLY A 115 -25.94 10.22 -13.60
N ASP A 116 -25.45 8.99 -13.79
CA ASP A 116 -25.97 7.82 -13.07
C ASP A 116 -25.82 7.96 -11.55
N THR A 117 -26.83 7.45 -10.84
CA THR A 117 -26.98 7.68 -9.39
C THR A 117 -26.54 6.47 -8.57
N ASP A 118 -26.05 6.72 -7.35
CA ASP A 118 -25.82 5.73 -6.28
C ASP A 118 -26.53 6.16 -4.98
N ALA A 119 -27.83 6.42 -5.08
CA ALA A 119 -28.68 6.92 -4.01
C ALA A 119 -28.87 5.93 -2.85
N THR A 120 -28.71 4.62 -3.09
CA THR A 120 -28.85 3.57 -2.07
C THR A 120 -27.52 3.05 -1.52
N GLY A 121 -26.40 3.65 -1.95
CA GLY A 121 -25.05 3.36 -1.47
C GLY A 121 -24.55 1.96 -1.84
N LEU A 122 -24.84 1.51 -3.07
CA LEU A 122 -24.30 0.28 -3.64
C LEU A 122 -22.77 0.31 -3.71
N THR A 123 -22.16 1.43 -4.07
CA THR A 123 -20.69 1.57 -4.04
C THR A 123 -20.16 1.43 -2.63
N LYS A 124 -20.80 2.09 -1.65
CA LYS A 124 -20.42 1.98 -0.23
C LYS A 124 -20.45 0.54 0.25
N LYS A 125 -21.48 -0.23 -0.12
CA LYS A 125 -21.62 -1.66 0.23
C LYS A 125 -20.51 -2.56 -0.33
N SER A 126 -19.80 -2.11 -1.38
CA SER A 126 -18.68 -2.85 -1.96
C SER A 126 -17.37 -2.70 -1.17
N ILE A 127 -17.29 -1.72 -0.26
CA ILE A 127 -16.06 -1.40 0.46
C ILE A 127 -15.59 -2.58 1.30
N LYS A 128 -14.30 -2.86 1.20
CA LYS A 128 -13.55 -3.70 2.15
C LYS A 128 -12.30 -2.98 2.59
N TRP A 129 -12.12 -2.84 3.89
CA TRP A 129 -10.90 -2.32 4.47
C TRP A 129 -9.81 -3.40 4.50
N MET A 130 -8.59 -3.04 4.15
CA MET A 130 -7.50 -3.99 3.89
C MET A 130 -6.26 -3.63 4.70
N CYS A 131 -5.55 -4.65 5.17
CA CYS A 131 -4.19 -4.55 5.68
C CYS A 131 -3.26 -5.11 4.63
N TYR A 132 -2.32 -4.29 4.19
CA TYR A 132 -1.23 -4.67 3.31
C TYR A 132 0.11 -4.61 4.03
N LYS A 133 1.09 -5.37 3.53
CA LYS A 133 2.48 -5.30 4.00
C LYS A 133 3.27 -4.21 3.31
N ASP A 134 2.91 -3.90 2.08
CA ASP A 134 3.58 -2.95 1.21
C ASP A 134 2.68 -2.59 0.01
N GLN A 135 3.20 -1.74 -0.88
CA GLN A 135 2.55 -1.33 -2.12
C GLN A 135 2.33 -2.46 -3.15
N SER A 136 2.93 -3.65 -2.95
CA SER A 136 2.78 -4.79 -3.86
C SER A 136 1.42 -5.49 -3.72
N LYS A 137 0.68 -5.21 -2.64
CA LYS A 137 -0.63 -5.79 -2.29
C LYS A 137 -0.60 -7.30 -2.02
N LYS A 138 0.59 -7.92 -2.04
CA LYS A 138 0.75 -9.35 -1.76
C LYS A 138 0.43 -9.64 -0.31
N ASP A 139 -0.15 -10.82 -0.09
CA ASP A 139 -0.58 -11.30 1.23
C ASP A 139 -1.53 -10.35 1.97
N GLY A 140 -2.25 -9.47 1.24
CA GLY A 140 -3.22 -8.57 1.84
C GLY A 140 -4.33 -9.34 2.56
N ARG A 141 -4.71 -8.86 3.74
CA ARG A 141 -5.83 -9.44 4.52
C ARG A 141 -6.92 -8.41 4.72
N THR A 142 -8.16 -8.86 4.75
CA THR A 142 -9.28 -8.00 5.14
C THR A 142 -9.15 -7.63 6.62
N LEU A 143 -9.30 -6.34 6.91
CA LEU A 143 -9.35 -5.82 8.27
C LEU A 143 -10.58 -6.35 9.00
N GLN A 144 -10.45 -6.53 10.30
CA GLN A 144 -11.51 -7.04 11.17
C GLN A 144 -11.91 -5.97 12.18
N GLY A 145 -13.12 -6.06 12.71
CA GLY A 145 -13.65 -5.08 13.66
C GLY A 145 -14.75 -4.20 13.08
N ASN A 146 -15.03 -3.10 13.78
CA ASN A 146 -16.14 -2.20 13.46
C ASN A 146 -15.83 -1.38 12.20
N GLY A 147 -16.78 -1.30 11.27
CA GLY A 147 -16.63 -0.48 10.06
C GLY A 147 -15.79 -1.11 8.93
N THR A 148 -15.70 -2.44 8.84
CA THR A 148 -14.80 -3.12 7.88
C THR A 148 -15.39 -3.43 6.51
N ASN A 149 -16.65 -3.88 6.45
CA ASN A 149 -17.33 -4.23 5.20
C ASN A 149 -18.54 -3.35 4.98
N GLY A 150 -18.62 -2.72 3.81
CA GLY A 150 -19.73 -1.85 3.46
C GLY A 150 -19.79 -0.54 4.24
N SER A 151 -18.67 -0.15 4.88
CA SER A 151 -18.55 1.05 5.69
C SER A 151 -17.51 1.99 5.08
N ASP A 152 -17.84 3.26 5.05
CA ASP A 152 -16.97 4.37 4.64
C ASP A 152 -16.06 4.85 5.78
N SER A 153 -16.14 4.23 6.95
CA SER A 153 -15.24 4.53 8.06
C SER A 153 -14.77 3.27 8.76
N TYR A 154 -13.53 3.31 9.25
CA TYR A 154 -12.87 2.24 9.98
C TYR A 154 -12.06 2.80 11.13
N THR A 155 -12.08 2.11 12.28
CA THR A 155 -11.23 2.45 13.43
C THR A 155 -10.13 1.41 13.56
N ILE A 156 -8.89 1.88 13.55
CA ILE A 156 -7.68 1.05 13.64
C ILE A 156 -7.64 0.37 15.00
N VAL A 157 -7.41 -0.94 15.01
CA VAL A 157 -7.27 -1.74 16.23
C VAL A 157 -5.85 -2.29 16.37
N THR A 158 -5.51 -2.80 17.55
CA THR A 158 -4.17 -3.37 17.85
C THR A 158 -3.73 -4.43 16.85
N ALA A 159 -4.65 -5.23 16.30
CA ALA A 159 -4.31 -6.25 15.32
C ALA A 159 -3.80 -5.68 13.98
N ASP A 160 -3.99 -4.38 13.74
CA ASP A 160 -3.62 -3.70 12.49
C ASP A 160 -2.31 -2.92 12.61
N GLU A 161 -1.68 -2.95 13.79
CA GLU A 161 -0.34 -2.42 13.93
C GLU A 161 0.56 -3.03 12.86
N ASN A 162 1.36 -2.14 12.29
CA ASN A 162 2.22 -2.41 11.17
C ASN A 162 1.54 -2.79 9.84
N CYS A 163 0.24 -2.58 9.70
CA CYS A 163 -0.44 -2.65 8.41
C CYS A 163 -0.33 -1.33 7.66
N TYR A 164 -0.07 -1.38 6.37
CA TYR A 164 -0.47 -0.30 5.48
C TYR A 164 -1.99 -0.39 5.32
N ILE A 165 -2.71 0.64 5.76
CA ILE A 165 -4.17 0.65 5.75
C ILE A 165 -4.64 0.99 4.34
N GLY A 166 -5.18 -0.01 3.66
CA GLY A 166 -5.71 0.10 2.30
C GLY A 166 -7.23 -0.12 2.24
N MET A 167 -7.77 -0.04 1.02
CA MET A 167 -9.18 -0.26 0.77
C MET A 167 -9.44 -0.80 -0.63
N GLN A 168 -10.42 -1.70 -0.73
CA GLN A 168 -11.00 -2.17 -1.96
C GLN A 168 -12.41 -1.57 -2.13
N ILE A 169 -12.71 -1.04 -3.31
CA ILE A 169 -14.02 -0.44 -3.63
C ILE A 169 -14.39 -0.70 -5.10
N THR A 170 -15.65 -1.02 -5.36
CA THR A 170 -16.18 -1.22 -6.71
C THR A 170 -17.32 -0.24 -6.98
N PRO A 171 -17.13 0.77 -7.85
CA PRO A 171 -18.17 1.74 -8.18
C PRO A 171 -19.38 1.03 -8.79
N THR A 172 -20.55 1.23 -8.17
CA THR A 172 -21.79 0.58 -8.53
C THR A 172 -22.94 1.59 -8.46
N THR A 173 -23.68 1.76 -9.55
CA THR A 173 -24.80 2.70 -9.67
C THR A 173 -26.16 1.97 -9.69
N GLU A 174 -27.26 2.66 -9.38
CA GLU A 174 -28.63 2.16 -9.60
C GLU A 174 -29.08 2.28 -11.05
N THR A 175 -28.65 3.34 -11.74
CA THR A 175 -29.00 3.63 -13.13
C THR A 175 -27.80 3.40 -14.05
N GLY A 176 -28.04 3.36 -15.35
CA GLY A 176 -26.99 3.19 -16.35
C GLY A 176 -26.88 1.80 -16.93
N ASP A 177 -26.16 1.69 -18.04
CA ASP A 177 -25.66 0.44 -18.61
C ASP A 177 -24.29 0.74 -19.24
N PRO A 178 -23.17 0.31 -18.63
CA PRO A 178 -23.06 -0.62 -17.50
C PRO A 178 -23.19 0.03 -16.12
N ARG A 179 -23.70 -0.73 -15.14
CA ARG A 179 -23.92 -0.27 -13.75
C ARG A 179 -22.75 -0.49 -12.79
N THR A 180 -21.73 -1.23 -13.20
CA THR A 180 -20.64 -1.66 -12.32
C THR A 180 -19.32 -1.41 -13.02
N GLY A 181 -18.43 -0.70 -12.32
CA GLY A 181 -17.08 -0.46 -12.79
C GLY A 181 -16.09 -1.53 -12.36
N VAL A 182 -14.81 -1.19 -12.48
CA VAL A 182 -13.70 -2.08 -12.12
C VAL A 182 -13.38 -1.89 -10.63
N LEU A 183 -12.97 -2.98 -9.97
CA LEU A 183 -12.43 -2.93 -8.61
C LEU A 183 -11.23 -1.97 -8.55
N VAL A 184 -11.30 -1.01 -7.65
CA VAL A 184 -10.15 -0.18 -7.25
C VAL A 184 -9.59 -0.74 -5.97
N ASP A 185 -8.30 -1.10 -6.00
CA ASP A 185 -7.58 -1.71 -4.88
C ASP A 185 -6.43 -0.80 -4.47
N MET A 186 -6.61 -0.12 -3.36
CA MET A 186 -5.70 0.90 -2.81
C MET A 186 -4.87 0.26 -1.71
N ALA A 187 -3.55 0.26 -1.87
CA ALA A 187 -2.63 -0.42 -0.96
C ALA A 187 -2.36 0.37 0.33
N ASP A 188 -2.43 1.69 0.26
CA ASP A 188 -2.08 2.57 1.35
C ASP A 188 -2.79 3.92 1.21
N LEU A 189 -3.72 4.18 2.12
CA LEU A 189 -4.51 5.41 2.13
C LEU A 189 -3.74 6.61 2.69
N SER A 190 -2.52 6.43 3.23
CA SER A 190 -1.68 7.54 3.72
C SER A 190 -0.90 8.27 2.61
N THR A 191 -1.03 7.84 1.35
CA THR A 191 -0.34 8.46 0.21
C THR A 191 -1.21 8.47 -1.04
N ALA A 192 -1.01 9.44 -1.94
CA ALA A 192 -1.66 9.35 -3.25
C ALA A 192 -1.23 8.10 -4.02
N ALA A 193 0.05 7.74 -4.01
CA ALA A 193 0.54 6.56 -4.72
C ALA A 193 -0.17 5.26 -4.28
N GLY A 194 -0.55 5.17 -3.00
CA GLY A 194 -1.30 4.05 -2.46
C GLY A 194 -2.82 4.15 -2.59
N GLY A 195 -3.37 5.29 -3.03
CA GLY A 195 -4.80 5.51 -3.30
C GLY A 195 -5.50 6.53 -2.40
N GLY A 196 -4.80 7.08 -1.41
CA GLY A 196 -5.24 8.24 -0.63
C GLY A 196 -5.13 9.55 -1.39
N SER A 197 -5.16 10.67 -0.66
CA SER A 197 -4.99 12.02 -1.20
C SER A 197 -3.82 12.68 -0.51
N ASP A 198 -2.85 13.26 -1.23
CA ASP A 198 -1.64 13.88 -0.65
C ASP A 198 -1.89 15.10 0.28
N SER A 199 -3.16 15.45 0.50
CA SER A 199 -3.60 16.60 1.30
C SER A 199 -4.18 16.23 2.66
N ASP A 200 -4.12 14.96 3.08
CA ASP A 200 -4.81 14.43 4.25
C ASP A 200 -4.05 14.57 5.59
N ASP A 201 -2.85 15.18 5.59
CA ASP A 201 -1.98 15.35 6.77
C ASP A 201 -1.70 14.01 7.50
N ILE A 202 -1.58 12.94 6.71
CA ILE A 202 -1.20 11.60 7.16
C ILE A 202 0.16 11.29 6.52
N PRO A 203 1.24 11.16 7.29
CA PRO A 203 2.52 10.70 6.79
C PRO A 203 2.45 9.27 6.27
N GLU A 204 3.19 9.01 5.19
CA GLU A 204 3.32 7.68 4.61
C GLU A 204 3.82 6.68 5.64
N GLY A 205 3.15 5.53 5.72
CA GLY A 205 3.68 4.40 6.45
C GLY A 205 2.61 3.47 7.01
N PRO A 206 3.07 2.34 7.59
CA PRO A 206 2.15 1.44 8.25
C PRO A 206 1.63 2.05 9.56
N VAL A 207 0.62 1.44 10.16
CA VAL A 207 0.19 1.77 11.52
C VAL A 207 1.36 1.60 12.48
N VAL A 208 1.61 2.60 13.33
CA VAL A 208 2.65 2.59 14.34
C VAL A 208 2.41 1.45 15.33
N ASP A 209 3.51 0.81 15.72
CA ASP A 209 3.56 -0.22 16.74
C ASP A 209 4.04 0.43 18.05
N ASP A 210 3.11 0.97 18.84
CA ASP A 210 3.42 1.72 20.06
C ASP A 210 4.10 0.85 21.13
N ASP A 211 3.86 -0.46 21.08
CA ASP A 211 4.46 -1.44 21.98
C ASP A 211 5.88 -1.86 21.54
N LEU A 212 6.38 -1.39 20.40
CA LEU A 212 7.71 -1.75 19.90
C LEU A 212 8.82 -1.14 20.78
N GLN A 213 9.65 -2.01 21.34
CA GLN A 213 10.83 -1.65 22.12
C GLN A 213 12.09 -2.18 21.46
N VAL A 214 13.20 -1.46 21.68
CA VAL A 214 14.54 -1.84 21.22
C VAL A 214 15.43 -2.11 22.42
N THR A 215 16.24 -3.16 22.33
CA THR A 215 17.26 -3.50 23.31
C THR A 215 18.56 -3.80 22.59
N ILE A 216 19.64 -3.17 23.07
CA ILE A 216 21.01 -3.51 22.69
C ILE A 216 21.66 -4.15 23.91
N TYR A 217 22.27 -5.31 23.74
CA TYR A 217 22.95 -6.02 24.83
C TYR A 217 24.26 -6.64 24.37
N ASP A 218 25.17 -6.81 25.32
CA ASP A 218 26.42 -7.53 25.11
C ASP A 218 26.14 -9.04 25.23
N THR A 219 26.67 -9.85 24.31
CA THR A 219 26.53 -11.32 24.40
C THR A 219 27.14 -11.92 25.66
N THR A 220 28.06 -11.21 26.32
CA THR A 220 28.67 -11.61 27.59
C THR A 220 27.81 -11.27 28.81
N ASP A 221 26.87 -10.31 28.69
CA ASP A 221 25.88 -9.99 29.72
C ASP A 221 24.56 -9.55 29.06
N THR A 222 23.66 -10.53 28.90
CA THR A 222 22.35 -10.31 28.27
C THR A 222 21.32 -9.70 29.21
N SER A 223 21.66 -9.44 30.48
CA SER A 223 20.72 -8.88 31.47
C SER A 223 20.64 -7.35 31.42
N VAL A 224 21.57 -6.71 30.72
CA VAL A 224 21.68 -5.26 30.64
C VAL A 224 21.15 -4.76 29.30
N ASN A 225 20.11 -3.90 29.34
CA ASN A 225 19.75 -3.07 28.20
C ASN A 225 20.64 -1.83 28.16
N LEU A 226 21.61 -1.83 27.24
CA LEU A 226 22.59 -0.75 27.07
C LEU A 226 21.95 0.59 26.66
N LEU A 227 20.77 0.56 26.03
CA LEU A 227 20.02 1.79 25.71
C LEU A 227 19.42 2.46 26.96
N LYS A 228 19.18 1.69 28.03
CA LYS A 228 18.65 2.20 29.31
C LYS A 228 19.73 2.40 30.37
N ASN A 229 20.92 1.87 30.17
CA ASN A 229 22.02 1.87 31.13
C ASN A 229 23.31 2.44 30.52
N THR A 230 23.30 3.73 30.22
CA THR A 230 24.37 4.44 29.48
C THR A 230 25.68 4.57 30.25
N THR A 231 25.74 4.15 31.52
CA THR A 231 26.95 4.14 32.34
C THR A 231 27.78 2.87 32.16
N VAL A 232 27.21 1.82 31.56
CA VAL A 232 27.91 0.56 31.31
C VAL A 232 28.86 0.75 30.13
N PRO A 233 30.19 0.55 30.32
CA PRO A 233 31.15 0.74 29.25
C PRO A 233 31.03 -0.34 28.17
N LEU A 234 31.28 0.04 26.93
CA LEU A 234 31.39 -0.88 25.81
C LEU A 234 32.84 -1.39 25.69
N HIS A 235 32.99 -2.65 25.31
CA HIS A 235 34.27 -3.34 25.24
C HIS A 235 34.61 -3.70 23.79
N THR A 236 35.80 -3.33 23.35
CA THR A 236 36.29 -3.76 22.04
C THR A 236 36.52 -5.27 22.02
N GLY A 237 36.28 -5.89 20.87
CA GLY A 237 36.34 -7.34 20.69
C GLY A 237 35.07 -8.10 21.14
N HIS A 238 34.15 -7.44 21.86
CA HIS A 238 32.87 -8.05 22.24
C HIS A 238 31.86 -8.05 21.10
N THR A 239 30.87 -8.93 21.20
CA THR A 239 29.75 -9.01 20.26
C THR A 239 28.49 -8.44 20.91
N TYR A 240 27.84 -7.53 20.20
CA TYR A 240 26.60 -6.87 20.61
C TYR A 240 25.45 -7.30 19.71
N LYS A 241 24.28 -7.47 20.31
CA LYS A 241 23.06 -7.88 19.63
C LYS A 241 21.96 -6.87 19.79
N VAL A 242 21.08 -6.84 18.80
CA VAL A 242 19.82 -6.10 18.81
C VAL A 242 18.70 -7.07 19.12
N LYS A 243 17.73 -6.63 19.90
CA LYS A 243 16.41 -7.23 19.98
C LYS A 243 15.36 -6.14 19.81
N LEU A 244 14.50 -6.28 18.80
CA LEU A 244 13.24 -5.56 18.71
C LEU A 244 12.13 -6.48 19.24
N TRP A 245 11.32 -5.99 20.16
CA TRP A 245 10.31 -6.80 20.83
C TRP A 245 9.08 -5.96 21.12
N ARG A 246 7.92 -6.62 21.23
CA ARG A 246 6.66 -5.98 21.65
C ARG A 246 6.47 -6.11 23.14
N ASP A 247 6.35 -4.97 23.80
CA ASP A 247 6.13 -4.82 25.24
C ASP A 247 4.67 -4.96 25.61
N THR A 248 4.22 -6.22 25.65
CA THR A 248 2.81 -6.57 25.75
C THR A 248 2.20 -6.16 27.09
N ASN A 249 3.04 -6.00 28.13
CA ASN A 249 2.60 -5.58 29.46
C ASN A 249 2.98 -4.13 29.81
N GLY A 250 3.67 -3.42 28.90
CA GLY A 250 4.03 -2.02 29.04
C GLY A 250 5.04 -1.72 30.15
N ASN A 251 5.87 -2.68 30.56
CA ASN A 251 6.80 -2.50 31.67
C ASN A 251 8.22 -2.05 31.23
N GLY A 252 8.46 -1.98 29.92
CA GLY A 252 9.71 -1.57 29.30
C GLY A 252 10.85 -2.57 29.44
N THR A 253 10.59 -3.79 29.90
CA THR A 253 11.58 -4.86 30.08
C THR A 253 11.12 -6.12 29.35
N TYR A 254 12.02 -6.75 28.61
CA TYR A 254 11.66 -7.97 27.87
C TYR A 254 11.38 -9.13 28.82
N ASP A 255 10.11 -9.55 28.90
CA ASP A 255 9.63 -10.68 29.67
C ASP A 255 9.39 -11.89 28.78
N SER A 256 10.30 -12.88 28.86
CA SER A 256 10.18 -14.11 28.09
C SER A 256 8.87 -14.83 28.40
N GLY A 257 8.08 -15.11 27.35
CA GLY A 257 6.78 -15.79 27.44
C GLY A 257 5.58 -14.84 27.55
N THR A 258 5.81 -13.56 27.86
CA THR A 258 4.80 -12.49 27.76
C THR A 258 5.01 -11.69 26.48
N ASP A 259 6.25 -11.28 26.23
CA ASP A 259 6.62 -10.42 25.11
C ASP A 259 7.05 -11.21 23.89
N THR A 260 6.82 -10.61 22.73
CA THR A 260 7.13 -11.23 21.44
C THR A 260 8.39 -10.61 20.86
N ASP A 261 9.39 -11.43 20.54
CA ASP A 261 10.55 -11.00 19.75
C ASP A 261 10.11 -10.83 18.29
N VAL A 262 10.21 -9.59 17.80
CA VAL A 262 9.82 -9.19 16.45
C VAL A 262 11.01 -8.75 15.60
N THR A 263 12.25 -8.98 16.07
CA THR A 263 13.49 -8.56 15.39
C THR A 263 13.51 -8.99 13.92
N SER A 264 13.03 -10.19 13.63
CA SER A 264 13.01 -10.74 12.26
C SER A 264 12.14 -9.96 11.27
N TYR A 265 11.21 -9.12 11.74
CA TYR A 265 10.30 -8.31 10.93
C TYR A 265 10.87 -6.96 10.53
N TYR A 266 12.05 -6.59 11.05
CA TYR A 266 12.69 -5.30 10.80
C TYR A 266 14.04 -5.49 10.12
N ASP A 267 14.36 -4.53 9.25
CA ASP A 267 15.73 -4.25 8.87
C ASP A 267 16.32 -3.26 9.86
N TYR A 268 17.57 -3.44 10.25
CA TYR A 268 18.30 -2.51 11.10
C TYR A 268 19.76 -2.36 10.69
N MET A 269 20.34 -1.23 11.07
CA MET A 269 21.74 -0.88 10.83
C MET A 269 22.33 -0.30 12.10
N TRP A 270 23.53 -0.75 12.46
CA TRP A 270 24.26 -0.20 13.59
C TRP A 270 24.72 1.23 13.30
N VAL A 271 24.67 2.08 14.32
CA VAL A 271 25.14 3.46 14.24
C VAL A 271 26.06 3.73 15.41
N PHE A 272 27.25 4.20 15.10
CA PHE A 272 28.15 4.77 16.08
C PHE A 272 27.73 6.21 16.31
N THR A 273 27.32 6.53 17.53
CA THR A 273 26.86 7.86 17.93
C THR A 273 27.83 8.48 18.92
N GLY A 274 27.76 9.79 19.12
CA GLY A 274 28.71 10.51 19.97
C GLY A 274 29.91 11.04 19.21
N THR A 275 31.03 11.17 19.91
CA THR A 275 32.22 11.88 19.42
C THR A 275 33.49 11.15 19.88
N SER A 276 34.27 10.63 18.93
CA SER A 276 35.59 10.07 19.25
C SER A 276 36.54 11.16 19.79
N ALA A 277 37.47 10.77 20.65
CA ALA A 277 38.26 11.70 21.48
C ALA A 277 39.08 12.74 20.69
N THR A 278 39.58 12.39 19.49
CA THR A 278 40.46 13.26 18.69
C THR A 278 39.98 13.46 17.25
N ALA A 279 39.32 12.47 16.66
CA ALA A 279 38.87 12.49 15.27
C ALA A 279 37.42 12.99 15.09
N ASN A 280 36.66 13.17 16.20
CA ASN A 280 35.24 13.54 16.18
C ASN A 280 34.40 12.69 15.21
N THR A 281 34.71 11.39 15.09
CA THR A 281 34.09 10.52 14.10
C THR A 281 32.92 9.74 14.70
N SER A 282 31.78 9.79 14.02
CA SER A 282 30.56 9.01 14.26
C SER A 282 29.83 8.78 12.93
N GLY A 283 28.87 7.85 12.90
CA GLY A 283 28.08 7.59 11.71
C GLY A 283 27.55 6.17 11.57
N ASP A 284 26.99 5.92 10.39
CA ASP A 284 26.39 4.65 10.02
C ASP A 284 27.46 3.56 9.87
N SER A 285 27.17 2.38 10.41
CA SER A 285 28.02 1.21 10.25
C SER A 285 27.73 0.48 8.94
N SER A 286 28.73 -0.23 8.42
CA SER A 286 28.54 -1.20 7.34
C SER A 286 27.79 -2.45 7.77
N VAL A 287 27.58 -2.66 9.08
CA VAL A 287 26.88 -3.85 9.63
C VAL A 287 25.37 -3.61 9.66
N GLN A 288 24.65 -4.40 8.87
CA GLN A 288 23.18 -4.37 8.76
C GLN A 288 22.63 -5.76 9.03
N ASN A 289 21.53 -5.86 9.79
CA ASN A 289 20.81 -7.12 10.07
C ASN A 289 21.65 -8.24 10.70
N GLU A 290 22.77 -7.89 11.32
CA GLU A 290 23.72 -8.84 11.91
C GLU A 290 24.17 -8.36 13.30
N ASP A 291 24.79 -9.26 14.06
CA ASP A 291 25.45 -8.92 15.31
C ASP A 291 26.68 -8.02 15.03
N LEU A 292 26.92 -7.03 15.90
CA LEU A 292 28.10 -6.17 15.79
C LEU A 292 29.23 -6.68 16.67
N VAL A 293 30.33 -7.11 16.05
CA VAL A 293 31.60 -7.28 16.76
C VAL A 293 32.30 -5.93 16.83
N LEU A 294 32.46 -5.38 18.03
CA LEU A 294 33.21 -4.12 18.18
C LEU A 294 34.68 -4.35 17.80
N PRO A 295 35.25 -3.58 16.86
CA PRO A 295 36.63 -3.77 16.43
C PRO A 295 37.64 -3.65 17.57
N ALA A 296 38.54 -4.64 17.68
CA ALA A 296 39.62 -4.64 18.68
C ALA A 296 40.73 -3.60 18.39
N THR A 297 40.83 -3.13 17.15
CA THR A 297 41.90 -2.22 16.70
C THR A 297 41.36 -1.11 15.82
N ASN A 298 42.05 0.03 15.80
CA ASN A 298 41.65 1.19 14.99
C ASN A 298 41.75 0.89 13.48
N THR A 299 42.68 0.03 13.08
CA THR A 299 42.76 -0.47 11.70
C THR A 299 41.50 -1.25 11.32
N ALA A 300 41.06 -2.19 12.17
CA ALA A 300 39.85 -2.96 11.91
C ALA A 300 38.58 -2.09 11.95
N ALA A 301 38.58 -1.00 12.74
CA ALA A 301 37.46 -0.09 12.82
C ALA A 301 37.07 0.56 11.49
N THR A 302 38.04 0.77 10.59
CA THR A 302 37.74 1.33 9.26
C THR A 302 36.87 0.42 8.40
N GLY A 303 36.80 -0.88 8.70
CA GLY A 303 35.92 -1.83 8.03
C GLY A 303 34.45 -1.77 8.47
N VAL A 304 34.17 -1.24 9.67
CA VAL A 304 32.80 -1.15 10.22
C VAL A 304 32.26 0.28 10.27
N LEU A 305 33.14 1.28 10.38
CA LEU A 305 32.81 2.70 10.40
C LEU A 305 33.75 3.42 9.44
N SER A 306 33.19 3.90 8.32
CA SER A 306 33.96 4.68 7.36
C SER A 306 34.51 5.93 8.02
N GLY A 307 35.82 6.16 7.90
CA GLY A 307 36.47 7.33 8.49
C GLY A 307 36.84 7.21 9.97
N ALA A 308 36.70 6.03 10.60
CA ALA A 308 37.05 5.77 12.01
C ALA A 308 38.40 6.35 12.48
N GLY A 309 39.36 6.52 11.55
CA GLY A 309 40.55 7.33 11.78
C GLY A 309 41.46 6.79 12.89
N VAL A 310 42.08 7.70 13.63
CA VAL A 310 43.09 7.36 14.64
C VAL A 310 42.51 6.83 15.94
N ASP A 311 41.24 7.10 16.24
CA ASP A 311 40.56 6.62 17.45
C ASP A 311 39.79 5.31 17.22
N GLY A 312 39.65 4.88 15.97
CA GLY A 312 38.79 3.76 15.62
C GLY A 312 37.33 4.05 16.00
N VAL A 313 36.74 3.18 16.83
CA VAL A 313 35.38 3.35 17.36
C VAL A 313 35.35 3.91 18.79
N GLN A 314 36.52 4.20 19.38
CA GLN A 314 36.59 4.61 20.79
C GLN A 314 35.94 5.99 21.01
N GLY A 315 35.25 6.14 22.15
CA GLY A 315 34.49 7.35 22.49
C GLY A 315 33.09 7.41 21.90
N ASN A 316 32.75 6.52 20.96
CA ASN A 316 31.38 6.38 20.46
C ASN A 316 30.51 5.53 21.39
N THR A 317 29.21 5.78 21.35
CA THR A 317 28.13 4.94 21.85
C THR A 317 27.46 4.19 20.69
N LEU A 318 26.60 3.21 21.01
CA LEU A 318 25.88 2.43 20.00
C LEU A 318 24.40 2.82 19.97
N ALA A 319 23.88 2.92 18.76
CA ALA A 319 22.45 3.00 18.45
C ALA A 319 22.16 2.14 17.22
N ILE A 320 20.89 2.09 16.83
CA ILE A 320 20.49 1.53 15.54
C ILE A 320 19.54 2.47 14.82
N LYS A 321 19.58 2.42 13.49
CA LYS A 321 18.44 2.78 12.64
C LYS A 321 17.68 1.50 12.35
N TYR A 322 16.36 1.55 12.36
CA TYR A 322 15.53 0.40 12.03
C TYR A 322 14.31 0.83 11.23
N LYS A 323 13.82 -0.09 10.40
CA LYS A 323 12.60 0.06 9.59
C LYS A 323 11.98 -1.31 9.41
N ARG A 324 10.67 -1.36 9.15
CA ARG A 324 10.01 -2.63 8.81
C ARG A 324 10.50 -3.14 7.45
N LYS A 325 10.57 -4.46 7.30
CA LYS A 325 10.88 -5.13 6.03
C LYS A 325 9.74 -5.03 5.03
#